data_AF-A0AAD9GL35-F1
#
_entry.id   AF-A0AAD9GL35-F1
#
_cell.length_a   1.000
_cell.length_b   1.000
_cell.length_c   1.000
_cell.angle_alpha   90.00
_cell.angle_beta   90.00
_cell.angle_gamma   90.00
#
_symmetry.space_group_name_H-M   'P 1'
#
loop_
_entity.id
_entity.type
_entity.pdbx_description
1 polymer ?
#
loop_
_entity_poly.entity_id
_entity_poly.type
_entity_poly.pdbx_seq_one_letter_code
_entity_poly.pdbx_strand_id
1 'polypeptide(L)'
;MGNASGKGFVYSNNDYQLAIEASKELEYLLEKEFNAHGQGLHERVTSVETAIPVRTVRSIRYVATLRNQLIHNREMKALPDRQQFIKKFDDAMVELNIIIEKKRLDANGKQTVEAPGCIIS
;
A
#
# COMPACT_ATOMS: atom_id res chain seq x y z
N MET A 1 -0.99 1.04 32.71
CA MET A 1 -0.57 0.24 31.55
C MET A 1 -1.74 0.20 30.57
N GLY A 2 -1.78 0.98 29.50
CA GLY A 2 -1.01 0.73 28.28
C GLY A 2 -1.76 -0.25 27.38
N ASN A 3 -2.87 0.16 26.76
CA ASN A 3 -3.51 -0.61 25.68
C ASN A 3 -3.61 0.30 24.45
N ALA A 4 -2.49 0.38 23.72
CA ALA A 4 -2.50 0.87 22.37
C ALA A 4 -3.28 -0.15 21.53
N SER A 5 -4.56 0.12 21.29
CA SER A 5 -5.32 -0.59 20.26
C SER A 5 -4.55 -0.44 18.96
N GLY A 6 -3.81 -1.49 18.59
CA GLY A 6 -3.25 -1.61 17.26
C GLY A 6 -4.40 -1.40 16.29
N LYS A 7 -4.26 -0.47 15.36
CA LYS A 7 -5.16 -0.34 14.21
C LYS A 7 -4.99 -1.59 13.34
N GLY A 8 -5.49 -2.73 13.81
CA GLY A 8 -5.53 -3.95 13.04
C GLY A 8 -6.57 -3.77 11.94
N PHE A 9 -6.17 -3.94 10.69
CA PHE A 9 -7.13 -4.03 9.61
C PHE A 9 -8.07 -5.22 9.91
N VAL A 10 -9.36 -5.09 9.62
CA VAL A 10 -10.32 -6.18 9.89
C VAL A 10 -10.01 -7.34 8.94
N TYR A 11 -9.49 -8.45 9.48
CA TYR A 11 -9.16 -9.63 8.68
C TYR A 11 -10.31 -10.63 8.66
N SER A 12 -10.70 -11.03 7.45
CA SER A 12 -11.69 -12.09 7.22
C SER A 12 -11.16 -13.46 7.65
N ASN A 13 -11.97 -14.29 8.32
CA ASN A 13 -11.58 -15.66 8.71
C ASN A 13 -11.29 -16.59 7.50
N ASN A 14 -11.80 -16.25 6.32
CA ASN A 14 -11.55 -16.97 5.08
C ASN A 14 -10.31 -16.40 4.36
N ASP A 15 -9.35 -17.27 4.02
CA ASP A 15 -8.09 -16.88 3.38
C ASP A 15 -8.26 -16.28 1.98
N TYR A 16 -9.23 -16.76 1.19
CA TYR A 16 -9.55 -16.18 -0.11
C TYR A 16 -10.07 -14.76 0.03
N GLN A 17 -11.01 -14.57 0.95
CA GLN A 17 -11.58 -13.25 1.21
C GLN A 17 -10.49 -12.29 1.71
N LEU A 18 -9.67 -12.73 2.68
CA LEU A 18 -8.52 -11.98 3.18
C LEU A 18 -7.57 -11.56 2.06
N ALA A 19 -7.17 -12.51 1.19
CA ALA A 19 -6.23 -12.22 0.10
C ALA A 19 -6.81 -11.26 -0.94
N ILE A 20 -8.10 -11.39 -1.26
CA ILE A 20 -8.80 -10.53 -2.22
C ILE A 20 -8.97 -9.12 -1.64
N GLU A 21 -9.42 -8.98 -0.41
CA GLU A 21 -9.64 -7.69 0.26
C GLU A 21 -8.31 -6.94 0.45
N ALA A 22 -7.28 -7.62 0.95
CA ALA A 22 -5.94 -7.04 1.11
C ALA A 22 -5.36 -6.58 -0.23
N SER A 23 -5.57 -7.35 -1.29
CA SER A 23 -5.09 -6.96 -2.63
C SER A 23 -5.84 -5.75 -3.16
N LYS A 24 -7.18 -5.71 -3.04
CA LYS A 24 -8.00 -4.57 -3.46
C LYS A 24 -7.62 -3.28 -2.74
N GLU A 25 -7.33 -3.36 -1.44
CA GLU A 25 -6.93 -2.20 -0.65
C GLU A 25 -5.59 -1.63 -1.14
N LEU A 26 -4.58 -2.50 -1.35
CA LEU A 26 -3.29 -2.08 -1.90
C LEU A 26 -3.44 -1.52 -3.32
N GLU A 27 -4.23 -2.19 -4.17
CA GLU A 27 -4.52 -1.76 -5.53
C GLU A 27 -5.14 -0.36 -5.56
N TYR A 28 -6.14 -0.10 -4.71
CA TYR A 28 -6.80 1.20 -4.58
C TYR A 28 -5.84 2.28 -4.10
N LEU A 29 -5.04 1.99 -3.06
CA LEU A 29 -4.11 2.96 -2.49
C LEU A 29 -3.01 3.36 -3.47
N LEU A 30 -2.45 2.38 -4.19
CA LEU A 30 -1.42 2.62 -5.22
C LEU A 30 -1.99 3.42 -6.40
N GLU A 31 -3.21 3.11 -6.84
CA GLU A 31 -3.86 3.85 -7.93
C GLU A 31 -4.14 5.30 -7.53
N LYS A 32 -4.71 5.53 -6.34
CA LYS A 32 -5.13 6.87 -5.92
C LYS A 32 -3.98 7.81 -5.55
N GLU A 33 -2.96 7.31 -4.87
CA GLU A 33 -1.91 8.17 -4.26
C GLU A 33 -0.60 8.17 -5.06
N PHE A 34 -0.43 7.21 -5.96
CA PHE A 34 0.77 7.04 -6.77
C PHE A 34 0.49 6.97 -8.27
N ASN A 35 -0.78 7.09 -8.69
CA ASN A 35 -1.19 6.91 -10.08
C ASN A 35 -0.67 5.58 -10.65
N ALA A 36 -0.78 4.48 -9.90
CA ALA A 36 -0.40 3.17 -10.40
C ALA A 36 -1.32 2.70 -11.52
N HIS A 37 -0.79 1.87 -12.42
CA HIS A 37 -1.51 1.36 -13.58
C HIS A 37 -1.26 -0.15 -13.74
N GLY A 38 -2.25 -0.87 -14.25
CA GLY A 38 -2.16 -2.32 -14.48
C GLY A 38 -3.42 -3.07 -14.07
N GLN A 39 -3.57 -4.29 -14.59
CA GLN A 39 -4.75 -5.13 -14.39
C GLN A 39 -4.81 -5.77 -13.00
N GLY A 40 -3.68 -5.92 -12.31
CA GLY A 40 -3.64 -6.47 -10.96
C GLY A 40 -2.47 -5.92 -10.14
N LEU A 41 -2.46 -6.28 -8.85
CA LEU A 41 -1.49 -5.77 -7.87
C LEU A 41 -0.02 -5.87 -8.30
N HIS A 42 0.37 -6.96 -8.99
CA HIS A 42 1.75 -7.14 -9.45
C HIS A 42 2.16 -6.13 -10.53
N GLU A 43 1.25 -5.80 -11.45
CA GLU A 43 1.50 -4.80 -12.49
C GLU A 43 1.49 -3.40 -11.89
N ARG A 44 0.51 -3.11 -11.02
CA ARG A 44 0.41 -1.81 -10.33
C ARG A 44 1.64 -1.50 -9.50
N VAL A 45 2.15 -2.46 -8.72
CA VAL A 45 3.38 -2.21 -7.94
C VAL A 45 4.59 -1.99 -8.84
N THR A 46 4.64 -2.65 -10.00
CA THR A 46 5.72 -2.48 -10.98
C THR A 46 5.67 -1.09 -11.60
N SER A 47 4.49 -0.54 -11.88
CA SER A 47 4.37 0.80 -12.47
C SER A 47 4.86 1.92 -11.54
N VAL A 48 4.87 1.69 -10.22
CA VAL A 48 5.27 2.69 -9.21
C VAL A 48 6.50 2.27 -8.39
N GLU A 49 7.25 1.26 -8.84
CA GLU A 49 8.37 0.70 -8.07
C GLU A 49 9.50 1.71 -7.80
N THR A 50 9.62 2.74 -8.64
CA THR A 50 10.59 3.83 -8.49
C THR A 50 10.15 4.89 -7.49
N ALA A 51 8.84 4.99 -7.20
CA ALA A 51 8.25 6.00 -6.31
C ALA A 51 8.10 5.52 -4.87
N ILE A 52 8.38 4.24 -4.60
CA ILE A 52 8.11 3.57 -3.33
C ILE A 52 9.39 2.84 -2.87
N PRO A 53 9.69 2.76 -1.56
CA PRO A 53 10.84 2.02 -1.06
C PRO A 53 10.84 0.55 -1.49
N VAL A 54 12.03 0.04 -1.83
CA VAL A 54 12.24 -1.34 -2.26
C VAL A 54 11.70 -2.36 -1.25
N ARG A 55 11.79 -2.07 0.05
CA ARG A 55 11.24 -2.92 1.12
C ARG A 55 9.72 -3.07 1.01
N THR A 56 9.02 -1.97 0.76
CA THR A 56 7.57 -1.92 0.59
C THR A 56 7.15 -2.64 -0.70
N VAL A 57 7.87 -2.40 -1.81
CA VAL A 57 7.65 -3.13 -3.08
C VAL A 57 7.77 -4.64 -2.88
N ARG A 58 8.79 -5.12 -2.15
CA ARG A 58 8.94 -6.55 -1.84
C ARG A 58 7.77 -7.11 -1.02
N SER A 59 7.24 -6.33 -0.08
CA SER A 59 6.13 -6.75 0.77
C SER A 59 4.82 -6.84 -0.04
N ILE A 60 4.57 -5.87 -0.92
CA ILE A 60 3.43 -5.88 -1.85
C ILE A 60 3.55 -7.04 -2.85
N ARG A 61 4.74 -7.28 -3.41
CA ARG A 61 4.99 -8.41 -4.33
C ARG A 61 4.72 -9.74 -3.65
N TYR A 62 5.11 -9.91 -2.39
CA TYR A 62 4.80 -11.12 -1.62
C TYR A 62 3.28 -11.35 -1.52
N VAL A 63 2.51 -10.32 -1.17
CA VAL A 63 1.04 -10.38 -1.12
C VAL A 63 0.46 -10.75 -2.49
N ALA A 64 0.93 -10.11 -3.57
CA ALA A 64 0.49 -10.39 -4.93
C ALA A 64 0.78 -11.84 -5.35
N THR A 65 1.97 -12.35 -5.04
CA THR A 65 2.36 -13.74 -5.32
C THR A 65 1.44 -14.72 -4.61
N LEU A 66 1.23 -14.56 -3.30
CA LEU A 66 0.37 -15.48 -2.54
C LEU A 66 -1.10 -15.39 -2.96
N ARG A 67 -1.63 -14.19 -3.23
CA ARG A 67 -3.00 -14.04 -3.77
C ARG A 67 -3.14 -14.72 -5.12
N ASN A 68 -2.15 -14.57 -6.02
CA ASN A 68 -2.18 -15.21 -7.33
C ASN A 68 -2.09 -16.73 -7.22
N GLN A 69 -1.23 -17.25 -6.35
CA GLN A 69 -1.16 -18.69 -6.10
C GLN A 69 -2.48 -19.19 -5.50
N LEU A 70 -3.05 -18.52 -4.50
CA LEU A 70 -4.30 -18.93 -3.86
C LEU A 70 -5.48 -18.98 -4.84
N ILE A 71 -5.56 -18.02 -5.77
CA ILE A 71 -6.68 -17.92 -6.71
C ILE A 71 -6.49 -18.81 -7.95
N HIS A 72 -5.26 -18.92 -8.47
CA HIS A 72 -5.03 -19.58 -9.74
C HIS A 72 -4.48 -21.01 -9.61
N ASN A 73 -3.84 -21.36 -8.49
CA ASN A 73 -3.37 -22.72 -8.27
C ASN A 73 -4.49 -23.59 -7.67
N ARG A 74 -4.92 -24.62 -8.40
CA ARG A 74 -5.97 -25.56 -7.96
C ARG A 74 -5.61 -26.35 -6.71
N GLU A 75 -4.32 -26.54 -6.43
CA GLU A 75 -3.84 -27.31 -5.29
C GLU A 75 -3.76 -26.48 -4.01
N MET A 76 -3.63 -25.15 -4.13
CA MET A 76 -3.55 -24.24 -3.00
C MET A 76 -4.95 -23.85 -2.53
N LYS A 77 -5.35 -24.38 -1.37
CA LYS A 77 -6.67 -24.13 -0.77
C LYS A 77 -6.67 -23.17 0.41
N ALA A 78 -5.49 -22.79 0.90
CA ALA A 78 -5.29 -21.93 2.05
C ALA A 78 -3.96 -21.19 1.93
N LEU A 79 -3.80 -20.09 2.66
CA LEU A 79 -2.52 -19.39 2.75
C LEU A 79 -1.54 -20.25 3.57
N PRO A 80 -0.31 -20.51 3.08
CA PRO A 80 0.65 -21.36 3.76
C PRO A 80 1.08 -20.77 5.11
N ASP A 81 1.27 -19.46 5.17
CA ASP A 81 1.49 -18.71 6.40
C ASP A 81 0.63 -17.45 6.38
N ARG A 82 -0.56 -17.59 6.96
CA ARG A 82 -1.52 -16.50 7.10
C ARG A 82 -0.98 -15.33 7.92
N GLN A 83 -0.20 -15.60 8.97
CA GLN A 83 0.34 -14.54 9.82
C GLN A 83 1.41 -13.73 9.08
N GLN A 84 2.25 -14.42 8.30
CA GLN A 84 3.21 -13.74 7.44
C GLN A 84 2.52 -12.93 6.33
N PHE A 85 1.45 -13.45 5.73
CA PHE A 85 0.64 -12.68 4.78
C PHE A 85 0.11 -11.38 5.38
N ILE A 86 -0.54 -11.47 6.54
CA ILE A 86 -1.09 -10.32 7.27
C ILE A 86 0.04 -9.33 7.59
N LYS A 87 1.14 -9.82 8.17
CA LYS A 87 2.29 -8.97 8.50
C LYS A 87 2.85 -8.23 7.28
N LYS A 88 2.95 -8.89 6.12
CA LYS A 88 3.45 -8.26 4.89
C LYS A 88 2.49 -7.22 4.32
N PHE A 89 1.19 -7.48 4.43
CA PHE A 89 0.17 -6.51 4.11
C PHE A 89 0.25 -5.29 5.04
N ASP A 90 0.32 -5.51 6.36
CA ASP A 90 0.41 -4.44 7.36
C ASP A 90 1.67 -3.60 7.20
N ASP A 91 2.83 -4.25 7.04
CA ASP A 91 4.11 -3.60 6.77
C ASP A 91 3.99 -2.70 5.52
N ALA A 92 3.36 -3.20 4.45
CA ALA A 92 3.15 -2.42 3.23
C ALA A 92 2.22 -1.23 3.48
N MET A 93 1.09 -1.43 4.15
CA MET A 93 0.11 -0.38 4.42
C MET A 93 0.68 0.73 5.32
N VAL A 94 1.43 0.38 6.36
CA VAL A 94 2.07 1.35 7.25
C VAL A 94 3.06 2.21 6.47
N GLU A 95 3.95 1.58 5.71
CA GLU A 95 4.97 2.29 4.92
C GLU A 95 4.33 3.19 3.85
N LEU A 96 3.31 2.69 3.13
CA LEU A 96 2.58 3.51 2.14
C LEU A 96 1.93 4.73 2.80
N ASN A 97 1.27 4.56 3.94
CA ASN A 97 0.64 5.67 4.66
C ASN A 97 1.67 6.71 5.13
N ILE A 98 2.85 6.28 5.60
CA ILE A 98 3.94 7.20 5.96
C ILE A 98 4.37 8.04 4.75
N ILE A 99 4.51 7.41 3.57
CA ILE A 99 4.91 8.10 2.34
C ILE A 99 3.82 9.09 1.90
N ILE A 100 2.56 8.69 1.97
CA ILE A 100 1.41 9.53 1.62
C ILE A 100 1.36 10.75 2.54
N GLU A 101 1.49 10.54 3.84
CA GLU A 101 1.48 11.64 4.81
C GLU A 101 2.65 12.60 4.57
N LYS A 102 3.85 12.06 4.33
CA LYS A 102 5.02 12.89 3.98
C LYS A 102 4.77 13.71 2.70
N LYS A 103 4.23 13.09 1.65
CA LYS A 103 3.85 13.80 0.41
C LYS A 103 2.85 14.92 0.66
N ARG A 104 1.87 14.71 1.55
CA ARG A 104 0.87 15.73 1.91
C ARG A 104 1.48 16.90 2.67
N LEU A 105 2.41 16.62 3.59
CA LEU A 105 3.15 17.67 4.30
C LEU A 105 4.02 18.49 3.35
N ASP A 106 4.73 17.82 2.42
CA ASP A 106 5.56 18.49 1.41
C ASP A 106 4.71 19.34 0.43
N ALA A 107 3.48 18.90 0.13
CA ALA A 107 2.54 19.65 -0.70
C ALA A 107 1.98 20.90 0.03
N ASN A 108 1.63 20.76 1.30
CA ASN A 108 1.11 21.87 2.11
C ASN A 108 2.20 22.89 2.51
N GLY A 109 3.47 22.48 2.56
CA GLY A 109 4.61 23.37 2.79
C GLY A 109 5.00 24.25 1.59
N LYS A 110 4.42 24.04 0.40
CA LYS A 110 4.66 24.84 -0.82
C LYS A 110 3.70 26.01 -1.02
N GLN A 111 2.81 26.30 -0.07
CA GLN A 111 1.99 27.51 -0.11
C GLN A 111 2.68 28.65 0.64
N THR A 112 2.78 29.81 -0.02
CA THR A 112 3.40 31.11 0.37
C THR A 112 4.92 31.26 0.24
N VAL A 113 5.37 31.60 -0.97
CA VAL A 113 6.29 32.74 -1.21
C VAL A 113 6.03 33.27 -2.64
N GLU A 114 4.87 33.87 -2.85
CA GLU A 114 4.73 34.85 -3.93
C GLU A 114 5.16 36.19 -3.34
N ALA A 115 6.32 36.68 -3.78
CA ALA A 115 6.93 37.92 -3.34
C ALA A 115 5.98 39.11 -3.63
N PRO A 116 5.76 40.04 -2.68
CA PRO A 116 5.02 41.26 -2.96
C PRO A 116 5.78 42.06 -4.03
N GLY A 117 5.07 42.37 -5.12
CA GLY A 117 5.58 43.12 -6.25
C GLY A 117 6.25 44.42 -5.81
N CYS A 118 7.50 44.59 -6.25
CA CYS A 118 8.22 45.85 -6.11
C CYS A 118 7.54 46.90 -7.00
N ILE A 119 6.76 47.78 -6.39
CA ILE A 119 6.23 48.99 -7.02
C ILE A 119 7.26 50.09 -6.75
N ILE A 120 8.06 50.42 -7.75
CA ILE A 120 9.01 51.54 -7.69
C ILE A 120 8.27 52.77 -8.25
N SER A 121 8.18 53.82 -7.44
CA SER A 121 7.67 55.15 -7.80
C SER A 121 8.70 55.96 -8.56
#